data_AF-A0A7C5C2L9-F1
#
_entry.id   AF-A0A7C5C2L9-F1
#
_cell.length_a   1.000
_cell.length_b   1.000
_cell.length_c   1.000
_cell.angle_alpha   90.00
_cell.angle_beta   90.00
_cell.angle_gamma   90.00
#
_symmetry.space_group_name_H-M   'P 1'
#
loop_
_entity.id
_entity.type
_entity.pdbx_description
1 polymer ?
#
loop_
_entity_poly.entity_id
_entity_poly.type
_entity_poly.pdbx_seq_one_letter_code
_entity_poly.pdbx_strand_id
1 'polypeptide(L)' 'MNDFISALFNPAFPFLRNALWAGILASLLFGVIGAIVTVKRIAGLAGAISHAVLGGIGMALYLSATKRIPGMPPIAGAL' A
#
# COMPACT_ATOMS: atom_id res chain seq x y z
N MET A 1 21.55 5.64 -15.95
CA MET A 1 20.79 4.36 -15.86
C MET A 1 21.40 3.40 -14.83
N ASN A 2 22.73 3.41 -14.63
CA ASN A 2 23.38 2.64 -13.56
C ASN A 2 23.05 3.18 -12.16
N ASP A 3 22.65 4.45 -12.05
CA ASP A 3 22.38 5.13 -10.78
C ASP A 3 21.26 4.46 -9.96
N PHE A 4 20.24 3.92 -10.64
CA PHE A 4 19.15 3.20 -9.96
C PHE A 4 19.64 1.87 -9.38
N ILE A 5 20.43 1.12 -10.14
CA ILE A 5 21.01 -0.15 -9.68
C ILE A 5 21.98 0.11 -8.52
N SER A 6 22.80 1.16 -8.62
CA SER A 6 23.67 1.60 -7.53
C SER A 6 22.89 2.01 -6.28
N ALA A 7 21.75 2.71 -6.43
CA ALA A 7 20.88 3.08 -5.31
C ALA A 7 20.24 1.86 -4.64
N LEU A 8 19.96 0.81 -5.41
CA LEU A 8 19.42 -0.46 -4.90
C LEU A 8 20.38 -1.19 -3.97
N PHE A 9 21.66 -1.19 -4.33
CA PHE A 9 22.72 -1.82 -3.55
C PHE A 9 23.34 -0.89 -2.51
N ASN A 10 22.94 0.39 -2.45
CA ASN A 10 23.42 1.34 -1.45
C ASN A 10 22.79 1.08 -0.06
N PRO A 11 23.58 0.96 1.02
CA PRO A 11 23.08 0.84 2.39
C PRO A 11 22.24 2.04 2.87
N ALA A 12 22.38 3.22 2.24
CA ALA A 12 21.64 4.43 2.60
C ALA A 12 20.13 4.34 2.31
N PHE A 13 19.70 3.41 1.44
CA PHE A 13 18.30 3.28 1.02
C PHE A 13 17.73 1.89 1.28
N PRO A 14 17.67 1.43 2.55
CA PRO A 14 17.13 0.10 2.88
C PRO A 14 15.64 -0.02 2.53
N PHE A 15 14.89 1.10 2.59
CA PHE A 15 13.48 1.13 2.22
C PHE A 15 13.25 0.72 0.76
N LEU A 16 14.20 0.99 -0.14
CA LEU A 16 14.05 0.71 -1.56
C LEU A 16 14.10 -0.80 -1.83
N ARG A 17 14.95 -1.53 -1.07
CA ARG A 17 14.97 -3.01 -1.09
C ARG A 17 13.68 -3.58 -0.52
N ASN A 18 13.20 -3.03 0.60
CA ASN A 18 11.95 -3.48 1.20
C ASN A 18 10.76 -3.24 0.26
N ALA A 19 10.72 -2.11 -0.43
CA ALA A 19 9.68 -1.81 -1.42
C ALA A 19 9.71 -2.78 -2.61
N LEU A 20 10.91 -3.15 -3.09
CA LEU A 20 11.05 -4.18 -4.13
C LEU A 20 10.51 -5.54 -3.68
N TRP A 21 10.94 -6.00 -2.50
CA TRP A 21 10.47 -7.28 -1.95
C TRP A 21 8.96 -7.26 -1.72
N ALA A 22 8.44 -6.16 -1.16
CA ALA A 22 7.01 -5.98 -0.98
C ALA A 22 6.25 -6.02 -2.32
N GLY A 23 6.77 -5.39 -3.38
CA GLY A 23 6.16 -5.40 -4.71
C GLY A 23 6.13 -6.79 -5.34
N ILE A 24 7.23 -7.56 -5.23
CA ILE A 24 7.31 -8.94 -5.74
C ILE A 24 6.31 -9.83 -5.00
N LEU A 25 6.28 -9.75 -3.66
CA LEU A 25 5.34 -10.53 -2.84
C LEU A 25 3.89 -10.14 -3.13
N ALA A 26 3.61 -8.85 -3.28
CA ALA A 26 2.28 -8.34 -3.55
C ALA A 26 1.77 -8.75 -4.95
N SER A 27 2.64 -8.83 -5.97
CA SER A 27 2.26 -9.25 -7.32
C SER A 27 1.62 -10.64 -7.34
N LEU A 28 2.14 -11.57 -6.52
CA LEU A 28 1.59 -12.91 -6.38
C LEU A 28 0.16 -12.88 -5.81
N LEU A 29 -0.07 -12.09 -4.75
CA LEU A 29 -1.38 -11.93 -4.12
C LEU A 29 -2.38 -11.23 -5.05
N PHE A 30 -1.94 -10.17 -5.73
CA PHE A 30 -2.78 -9.42 -6.67
C PHE A 30 -3.17 -10.24 -7.90
N GLY A 31 -2.34 -11.19 -8.34
CA GLY A 31 -2.70 -12.13 -9.41
C GLY A 31 -3.91 -12.99 -9.03
N VAL A 32 -3.91 -13.54 -7.81
CA VAL A 32 -5.03 -14.36 -7.31
C VAL A 32 -6.28 -13.52 -7.06
N ILE A 33 -6.14 -12.36 -6.40
CA ILE A 33 -7.26 -11.46 -6.14
C ILE A 33 -7.87 -10.96 -7.46
N GLY A 34 -7.04 -10.64 -8.45
CA GLY A 34 -7.49 -10.22 -9.79
C GLY A 34 -8.37 -11.27 -10.46
N ALA A 35 -7.97 -12.55 -10.41
CA ALA A 35 -8.79 -13.65 -10.94
C ALA A 35 -10.13 -13.79 -10.20
N ILE A 36 -10.14 -13.60 -8.87
CA ILE A 36 -11.38 -13.65 -8.08
C ILE A 36 -12.30 -12.47 -8.44
N VAL A 37 -11.75 -11.27 -8.56
CA VAL A 37 -12.50 -10.04 -8.87
C VAL A 37 -13.15 -10.13 -10.25
N THR A 38 -12.46 -10.70 -11.23
CA THR A 38 -13.00 -10.90 -12.59
C THR A 38 -14.10 -11.97 -12.61
N VAL A 39 -13.88 -13.14 -12.00
CA VAL A 39 -14.87 -14.23 -11.96
C VAL A 39 -16.14 -13.82 -11.21
N LYS A 40 -15.99 -13.13 -10.08
CA LYS A 40 -17.13 -12.67 -9.27
C LYS A 40 -17.78 -11.38 -9.80
N ARG A 41 -17.25 -10.76 -10.86
CA ARG A 41 -17.71 -9.48 -11.42
C ARG A 41 -17.82 -8.36 -10.38
N ILE A 42 -16.89 -8.31 -9.42
CA ILE A 42 -16.86 -7.32 -8.34
C ILE A 42 -15.83 -6.20 -8.58
N ALA A 43 -15.46 -5.93 -9.84
CA ALA A 43 -14.45 -4.92 -10.18
C ALA A 43 -14.83 -3.52 -9.70
N GLY A 44 -16.11 -3.12 -9.83
CA GLY A 44 -16.60 -1.84 -9.33
C GLY A 44 -16.47 -1.71 -7.80
N LEU A 45 -16.78 -2.78 -7.06
CA LEU A 45 -16.62 -2.84 -5.61
C LEU A 45 -15.13 -2.74 -5.23
N ALA A 46 -14.25 -3.48 -5.90
CA ALA A 46 -12.81 -3.42 -5.66
C ALA A 46 -12.24 -2.01 -5.91
N GLY A 47 -12.73 -1.31 -6.94
CA GLY A 47 -12.39 0.09 -7.20
C GLY A 47 -12.89 1.04 -6.10
N ALA A 48 -14.13 0.87 -5.64
CA ALA A 48 -14.69 1.66 -4.54
C ALA A 48 -13.92 1.47 -3.23
N ILE A 49 -13.52 0.23 -2.90
CA ILE A 49 -12.67 -0.07 -1.73
C ILE A 49 -11.35 0.67 -1.85
N SER A 50 -10.71 0.66 -3.01
CA SER A 50 -9.42 1.34 -3.23
C SER A 50 -9.50 2.85 -2.96
N HIS A 51 -10.60 3.51 -3.36
CA HIS A 51 -10.79 4.93 -3.11
C HIS A 51 -11.12 5.24 -1.64
N ALA A 52 -11.93 4.40 -1.00
CA ALA A 52 -12.26 4.52 0.42
C ALA A 52 -11.03 4.33 1.32
N VAL A 53 -10.17 3.35 1.02
CA VAL A 53 -8.93 3.05 1.75
C VAL A 53 -7.98 4.26 1.76
N LEU A 54 -7.77 4.93 0.63
CA LEU A 54 -6.92 6.12 0.57
C LEU A 54 -7.48 7.26 1.45
N GLY A 55 -8.80 7.45 1.43
CA GLY A 55 -9.49 8.42 2.29
C GLY A 55 -9.40 8.08 3.78
N GLY A 56 -9.57 6.80 4.13
CA GLY A 56 -9.45 6.32 5.51
C GLY A 56 -8.03 6.46 6.06
N ILE A 57 -6.99 6.15 5.27
CA ILE A 57 -5.59 6.40 5.64
C ILE A 57 -5.37 7.90 5.92
N GLY A 58 -5.87 8.78 5.04
CA GLY A 58 -5.79 10.23 5.22
C GLY A 58 -6.46 10.70 6.51
N MET A 59 -7.63 10.15 6.83
CA MET A 59 -8.35 10.45 8.05
C MET A 59 -7.61 9.98 9.31
N ALA A 60 -7.05 8.76 9.29
CA ALA A 60 -6.25 8.22 10.39
C ALA A 60 -5.00 9.08 10.66
N LEU A 61 -4.31 9.50 9.59
CA LEU A 61 -3.16 10.41 9.69
C LEU A 61 -3.56 11.79 10.22
N TYR A 62 -4.71 12.33 9.79
CA TYR A 62 -5.21 13.63 10.26
C TYR A 62 -5.54 13.62 11.76
N LEU A 63 -6.22 12.57 12.24
CA LEU A 63 -6.57 12.41 13.65
C LEU A 63 -5.33 12.20 14.53
N SER A 64 -4.33 11.47 14.01
CA SER A 64 -3.04 11.25 14.67
C SER A 64 -2.23 12.55 14.74
N ALA A 65 -2.14 13.31 13.64
CA ALA A 65 -1.44 14.59 13.58
C ALA A 65 -2.10 15.69 14.44
N THR A 66 -3.43 15.70 14.51
CA THR A 66 -4.21 16.66 15.32
C THR A 66 -4.23 16.30 16.82
N LYS A 67 -3.53 15.23 17.24
CA LYS A 67 -3.49 14.72 18.63
C LYS A 67 -4.86 14.42 19.25
N ARG A 68 -5.91 14.24 18.44
CA ARG A 68 -7.23 13.80 18.93
C ARG A 68 -7.20 12.31 19.32
N ILE A 69 -6.52 11.51 18.51
CA ILE A 69 -6.23 10.09 18.78
C ILE A 69 -4.74 9.87 18.52
N PRO A 70 -3.88 10.22 19.49
CA PRO A 70 -2.43 10.10 19.31
C PRO A 70 -2.04 8.64 19.14
N GLY A 71 -1.30 8.34 18.06
CA GLY A 71 -0.75 7.01 17.81
C GLY A 71 -1.60 6.11 16.92
N MET A 72 -2.66 6.62 16.29
CA MET A 72 -3.41 5.84 15.30
C MET A 72 -2.50 5.53 14.08
N PRO A 73 -2.23 4.24 13.78
CA PRO A 73 -1.35 3.88 12.69
C PRO A 73 -2.07 4.04 11.34
N PRO A 74 -1.35 4.34 10.24
CA PRO A 74 -1.96 4.50 8.91
C PRO A 74 -2.77 3.28 8.46
N ILE A 75 -2.32 2.08 8.86
CA ILE A 75 -2.99 0.81 8.55
C ILE A 75 -4.40 0.72 9.15
N ALA A 76 -4.66 1.41 10.27
CA ALA A 76 -5.99 1.43 10.90
C ALA A 76 -7.01 2.23 10.08
N GLY A 77 -6.54 3.15 9.22
CA GLY A 77 -7.39 3.81 8.23
C GLY A 77 -7.49 3.04 6.91
N ALA A 78 -6.67 2.01 6.71
CA ALA A 78 -6.63 1.23 5.48
C ALA A 78 -7.48 -0.05 5.51
N LEU A 79 -7.92 -0.46 6.70
CA LEU A 79 -8.72 -1.66 6.97
C LEU A 79 -10.20 -1.28 7.14
#